data_AF-H9FF14-F1
#
_entry.id   AF-H9FF14-F1
#
_cell.length_a   1.000
_cell.length_b   1.000
_cell.length_c   1.000
_cell.angle_alpha   90.00
_cell.angle_beta   90.00
_cell.angle_gamma   90.00
#
_symmetry.space_group_name_H-M   'P 1'
#
loop_
_entity.id
_entity.type
_entity.pdbx_description
1 polymer ?
#
loop_
_entity_poly.entity_id
_entity_poly.type
_entity_poly.pdbx_seq_one_letter_code
_entity_poly.pdbx_strand_id
1 'polypeptide(L)'
;WEAVDTKNNVLYKINICGSVDVVQCGPSSAVCMHDLKTHTYHSVGDSVLRSATRSLLEFNTTVSCDRPGTNHRVQSSIAFLCGKTLGTPEFVTATECVHYFEWRTTAACRKDIFKAKKEVPCYVFDEELRKHDLNPLIKLSGAYLVDDSDPDTSLFINVCRDIDTLRDPDSQLRACPPGTAACLVRGDQAFNVGQPQEGLKLVRKDRLVLSYVREEAGELDFCDGHSPAVTITFVCPSERREGTIPKLTAKSNCRYEVEWITEYACHRDYLESKTCSLSGEQQDVSIDLTPLAQSGGSPYISDGKEYLFYLNVCGETETQFCNKKQAAVCQVKRNNTSQVKAAGRYQNQTLRYSDGDLTLIYFGGDECSSGFQRMSVINFECNKTAGKDGKGNPVFTGEVDCTYFFTWDTKYACVKEKEDLLCGAVDGKKRYDLSALVRHAEPEQNWEAVDGSQTETEKKHFFINICHRVLQAGKARGCPEDAAVCAVDKNGSKNL
;
A
#
# COMPACT_ATOMS: atom_id res chain seq x y z
N TRP A 1 13.83 -8.66 -1.69
CA TRP A 1 12.40 -8.27 -1.76
C TRP A 1 11.60 -9.47 -2.20
N GLU A 2 10.32 -9.49 -1.86
CA GLU A 2 9.40 -10.58 -2.11
C GLU A 2 8.08 -10.02 -2.66
N ALA A 3 7.47 -10.74 -3.60
CA ALA A 3 6.17 -10.45 -4.17
C ALA A 3 5.41 -11.77 -4.33
N VAL A 4 4.08 -11.77 -4.22
CA VAL A 4 3.28 -13.00 -4.23
C VAL A 4 2.17 -12.93 -5.29
N ASP A 5 2.00 -14.02 -6.04
CA ASP A 5 0.77 -14.32 -6.77
C ASP A 5 -0.09 -15.26 -5.92
N THR A 6 -1.06 -14.68 -5.22
CA THR A 6 -1.93 -15.40 -4.27
C THR A 6 -2.87 -16.38 -4.98
N LYS A 7 -3.19 -16.18 -6.26
CA LYS A 7 -4.07 -17.07 -7.01
C LYS A 7 -3.37 -18.37 -7.38
N ASN A 8 -2.10 -18.24 -7.77
CA ASN A 8 -1.33 -19.38 -8.22
C ASN A 8 -0.46 -20.00 -7.10
N ASN A 9 -0.35 -19.34 -5.93
CA ASN A 9 0.56 -19.68 -4.84
C ASN A 9 2.03 -19.66 -5.30
N VAL A 10 2.41 -18.55 -5.93
CA VAL A 10 3.78 -18.35 -6.41
C VAL A 10 4.42 -17.21 -5.64
N LEU A 11 5.61 -17.47 -5.08
CA LEU A 11 6.43 -16.48 -4.40
C LEU A 11 7.57 -16.06 -5.33
N TYR A 12 7.71 -14.77 -5.56
CA TYR A 12 8.82 -14.18 -6.29
C TYR A 12 9.80 -13.54 -5.33
N LYS A 13 11.07 -13.93 -5.38
CA LYS A 13 12.17 -13.25 -4.69
C LYS A 13 12.89 -12.34 -5.70
N ILE A 14 13.05 -11.07 -5.33
CA ILE A 14 13.56 -10.00 -6.20
C ILE A 14 14.75 -9.31 -5.53
N ASN A 15 15.87 -9.21 -6.25
CA ASN A 15 17.02 -8.36 -5.93
C ASN A 15 17.43 -7.54 -7.16
N ILE A 16 17.20 -6.23 -7.13
CA ILE A 16 17.39 -5.35 -8.30
C ILE A 16 18.85 -4.98 -8.58
N CYS A 17 19.75 -5.15 -7.62
CA CYS A 17 21.16 -4.73 -7.69
C CYS A 17 22.15 -5.90 -7.71
N GLY A 18 21.67 -7.14 -7.63
CA GLY A 18 22.50 -8.33 -7.59
C GLY A 18 21.66 -9.57 -7.81
N SER A 19 22.10 -10.71 -7.27
CA SER A 19 21.34 -11.94 -7.28
C SER A 19 20.62 -12.20 -5.97
N VAL A 20 19.55 -12.98 -6.03
CA VAL A 20 18.90 -13.52 -4.85
C VAL A 20 19.77 -14.61 -4.24
N ASP A 21 19.76 -14.71 -2.91
CA ASP A 21 20.43 -15.80 -2.18
C ASP A 21 19.54 -17.06 -2.18
N VAL A 22 19.32 -17.61 -3.38
CA VAL A 22 18.54 -18.84 -3.60
C VAL A 22 19.30 -19.71 -4.60
N VAL A 23 19.97 -20.74 -4.08
CA VAL A 23 20.87 -21.62 -4.86
C VAL A 23 20.17 -22.23 -6.07
N GLN A 24 18.91 -22.62 -5.93
CA GLN A 24 18.12 -23.32 -6.95
C GLN A 24 17.84 -22.46 -8.20
N CYS A 25 17.83 -21.14 -8.07
CA CYS A 25 17.63 -20.21 -9.20
C CYS A 25 18.94 -19.82 -9.89
N GLY A 26 20.09 -20.26 -9.37
CA GLY A 26 21.40 -19.95 -9.93
C GLY A 26 21.97 -18.59 -9.51
N PRO A 27 23.27 -18.37 -9.72
CA PRO A 27 24.03 -17.28 -9.10
C PRO A 27 23.75 -15.89 -9.70
N SER A 28 23.15 -15.82 -10.89
CA SER A 28 22.85 -14.55 -11.58
C SER A 28 21.41 -14.08 -11.38
N SER A 29 20.53 -14.88 -10.79
CA SER A 29 19.08 -14.63 -10.77
C SER A 29 18.74 -13.36 -9.97
N ALA A 30 18.26 -12.32 -10.65
CA ALA A 30 17.69 -11.13 -10.01
C ALA A 30 16.25 -11.36 -9.58
N VAL A 31 15.49 -12.16 -10.34
CA VAL A 31 14.11 -12.53 -10.04
C VAL A 31 13.99 -14.05 -10.07
N CYS A 32 13.70 -14.63 -8.92
CA CYS A 32 13.54 -16.06 -8.72
C CYS A 32 12.10 -16.37 -8.35
N MET A 33 11.44 -17.15 -9.19
CA MET A 33 10.09 -17.64 -8.98
C MET A 33 10.13 -18.97 -8.22
N HIS A 34 9.34 -19.08 -7.16
CA HIS A 34 9.14 -20.28 -6.37
C HIS A 34 7.66 -20.67 -6.41
N ASP A 35 7.35 -21.75 -7.12
CA ASP A 35 6.02 -22.35 -7.10
C ASP A 35 5.90 -23.21 -5.84
N LEU A 36 5.00 -22.83 -4.95
CA LEU A 36 4.86 -23.49 -3.64
C LEU A 36 4.03 -24.77 -3.70
N LYS A 37 3.28 -25.00 -4.79
CA LYS A 37 2.52 -26.24 -4.98
C LYS A 37 3.44 -27.36 -5.44
N THR A 38 4.37 -27.05 -6.34
CA THR A 38 5.35 -28.01 -6.88
C THR A 38 6.69 -28.00 -6.15
N HIS A 39 6.94 -26.98 -5.31
CA HIS A 39 8.23 -26.69 -4.70
C HIS A 39 9.37 -26.52 -5.73
N THR A 40 9.06 -25.96 -6.89
CA THR A 40 10.05 -25.72 -7.96
C THR A 40 10.50 -24.27 -8.00
N TYR A 41 11.78 -24.08 -8.32
CA TYR A 41 12.42 -22.78 -8.41
C TYR A 41 12.87 -22.53 -9.84
N HIS A 42 12.54 -21.35 -10.36
CA HIS A 42 12.89 -20.94 -11.72
C HIS A 42 13.46 -19.53 -11.73
N SER A 43 14.61 -19.32 -12.37
CA SER A 43 15.07 -17.96 -12.65
C SER A 43 14.20 -17.36 -13.75
N VAL A 44 13.56 -16.23 -13.44
CA VAL A 44 12.69 -15.50 -14.37
C VAL A 44 13.22 -14.09 -14.67
N GLY A 45 14.47 -13.84 -14.32
CA GLY A 45 15.21 -12.62 -14.66
C GLY A 45 16.65 -12.67 -14.15
N ASP A 46 17.63 -12.46 -15.02
CA ASP A 46 19.05 -12.43 -14.67
C ASP A 46 19.54 -10.99 -14.44
N SER A 47 20.27 -10.78 -13.34
CA SER A 47 20.85 -9.48 -12.95
C SER A 47 21.82 -8.91 -13.98
N VAL A 48 22.53 -9.77 -14.71
CA VAL A 48 23.49 -9.40 -15.75
C VAL A 48 22.81 -8.95 -17.05
N LEU A 49 21.54 -9.34 -17.29
CA LEU A 49 20.76 -8.99 -18.48
C LEU A 49 19.68 -7.94 -18.17
N ARG A 50 20.05 -6.99 -17.30
CA ARG A 50 19.17 -5.91 -16.85
C ARG A 50 19.18 -4.73 -17.81
N SER A 51 18.00 -4.30 -18.25
CA SER A 51 17.77 -3.09 -19.06
C SER A 51 16.84 -2.12 -18.33
N ALA A 52 16.91 -0.82 -18.67
CA ALA A 52 16.05 0.20 -18.08
C ALA A 52 15.49 1.14 -19.13
N THR A 53 14.19 1.41 -19.08
CA THR A 53 13.48 2.29 -20.00
C THR A 53 12.51 3.18 -19.23
N ARG A 54 12.80 4.50 -19.16
CA ARG A 54 12.01 5.47 -18.37
C ARG A 54 11.88 5.06 -16.90
N SER A 55 10.69 4.63 -16.47
CA SER A 55 10.37 4.15 -15.13
C SER A 55 10.30 2.62 -15.06
N LEU A 56 10.69 1.91 -16.11
CA LEU A 56 10.64 0.46 -16.16
C LEU A 56 12.05 -0.14 -16.02
N LEU A 57 12.16 -1.18 -15.20
CA LEU A 57 13.35 -2.02 -15.07
C LEU A 57 13.02 -3.42 -15.56
N GLU A 58 13.81 -3.93 -16.49
CA GLU A 58 13.60 -5.22 -17.13
C GLU A 58 14.74 -6.17 -16.77
N PHE A 59 14.40 -7.42 -16.50
CA PHE A 59 15.34 -8.51 -16.29
C PHE A 59 15.05 -9.60 -17.31
N ASN A 60 15.92 -9.74 -18.30
CA ASN A 60 15.84 -10.81 -19.27
C ASN A 60 16.53 -12.07 -18.74
N THR A 61 16.22 -13.22 -19.34
CA THR A 61 16.97 -14.47 -19.13
C THR A 61 17.53 -15.00 -20.46
N THR A 62 18.30 -16.07 -20.37
CA THR A 62 18.72 -16.86 -21.54
C THR A 62 17.75 -18.01 -21.86
N VAL A 63 16.75 -18.25 -21.00
CA VAL A 63 15.82 -19.38 -21.11
C VAL A 63 14.69 -19.01 -22.07
N SER A 64 14.46 -19.85 -23.07
CA SER A 64 13.32 -19.71 -23.98
C SER A 64 12.02 -20.18 -23.31
N CYS A 65 10.90 -19.56 -23.65
CA CYS A 65 9.57 -20.07 -23.27
C CYS A 65 8.93 -20.81 -24.46
N ASP A 66 8.23 -21.92 -24.18
CA ASP A 66 7.70 -22.87 -25.18
C ASP A 66 6.47 -22.36 -25.93
N ARG A 67 6.66 -21.36 -26.79
CA ARG A 67 5.69 -21.02 -27.85
C ARG A 67 6.25 -21.38 -29.22
N PRO A 68 5.64 -22.35 -29.95
CA PRO A 68 6.14 -22.77 -31.25
C PRO A 68 6.13 -21.61 -32.24
N GLY A 69 7.31 -21.22 -32.72
CA GLY A 69 7.50 -20.18 -33.75
C GLY A 69 7.95 -18.81 -33.24
N THR A 70 8.14 -18.60 -31.94
CA THR A 70 8.61 -17.33 -31.37
C THR A 70 9.92 -17.48 -30.58
N ASN A 71 10.90 -16.58 -30.78
CA ASN A 71 12.14 -16.51 -30.01
C ASN A 71 11.95 -15.76 -28.67
N HIS A 72 10.86 -16.04 -27.95
CA HIS A 72 10.59 -15.38 -26.69
C HIS A 72 11.40 -16.00 -25.56
N ARG A 73 11.89 -15.13 -24.68
CA ARG A 73 12.63 -15.51 -23.49
C ARG A 73 11.80 -15.20 -22.27
N VAL A 74 12.05 -15.97 -21.22
CA VAL A 74 11.48 -15.66 -19.91
C VAL A 74 12.08 -14.34 -19.44
N GLN A 75 11.23 -13.45 -18.95
CA GLN A 75 11.65 -12.14 -18.46
C GLN A 75 10.71 -11.62 -17.37
N SER A 76 11.20 -10.61 -16.66
CA SER A 76 10.44 -9.87 -15.65
C SER A 76 10.55 -8.37 -15.89
N SER A 77 9.47 -7.64 -15.70
CA SER A 77 9.44 -6.18 -15.83
C SER A 77 8.84 -5.56 -14.57
N ILE A 78 9.56 -4.60 -13.98
CA ILE A 78 9.16 -3.86 -12.78
C ILE A 78 8.89 -2.42 -13.18
N ALA A 79 7.63 -1.99 -13.06
CA ALA A 79 7.21 -0.62 -13.26
C ALA A 79 7.36 0.19 -11.96
N PHE A 80 8.25 1.18 -11.95
CA PHE A 80 8.47 2.04 -10.81
C PHE A 80 7.55 3.26 -10.83
N LEU A 81 6.91 3.53 -9.69
CA LEU A 81 6.06 4.70 -9.47
C LEU A 81 6.61 5.52 -8.31
N CYS A 82 6.49 6.84 -8.37
CA CYS A 82 6.88 7.67 -7.23
C CYS A 82 5.97 7.37 -6.03
N GLY A 83 6.59 6.99 -4.91
CA GLY A 83 5.93 6.69 -3.65
C GLY A 83 6.34 7.65 -2.55
N LYS A 84 5.58 7.64 -1.45
CA LYS A 84 5.92 8.41 -0.24
C LYS A 84 6.86 7.63 0.71
N THR A 85 6.85 6.31 0.60
CA THR A 85 7.69 5.36 1.35
C THR A 85 8.53 4.52 0.39
N LEU A 86 9.40 3.66 0.91
CA LEU A 86 10.18 2.71 0.11
C LEU A 86 9.27 1.67 -0.58
N GLY A 87 8.11 1.40 0.02
CA GLY A 87 7.07 0.52 -0.53
C GLY A 87 7.53 -0.91 -0.70
N THR A 88 6.78 -1.68 -1.49
CA THR A 88 7.05 -3.08 -1.80
C THR A 88 6.80 -3.34 -3.28
N PRO A 89 7.48 -4.31 -3.89
CA PRO A 89 7.10 -4.78 -5.22
C PRO A 89 5.83 -5.62 -5.13
N GLU A 90 4.80 -5.22 -5.85
CA GLU A 90 3.59 -5.99 -6.03
C GLU A 90 3.64 -6.76 -7.35
N PHE A 91 3.28 -8.03 -7.32
CA PHE A 91 2.99 -8.78 -8.55
C PHE A 91 1.86 -8.06 -9.30
N VAL A 92 1.77 -8.10 -10.62
CA VAL A 92 0.62 -7.53 -11.37
C VAL A 92 -0.10 -8.64 -12.09
N THR A 93 0.62 -9.33 -12.98
CA THR A 93 0.15 -10.49 -13.72
C THR A 93 1.35 -11.18 -14.36
N ALA A 94 1.16 -12.43 -14.77
CA ALA A 94 2.14 -13.17 -15.56
C ALA A 94 1.50 -13.82 -16.80
N THR A 95 2.35 -14.07 -17.78
CA THR A 95 2.14 -15.05 -18.85
C THR A 95 3.23 -16.11 -18.72
N GLU A 96 3.23 -17.14 -19.57
CA GLU A 96 4.29 -18.16 -19.58
C GLU A 96 5.71 -17.58 -19.76
N CYS A 97 5.83 -16.41 -20.39
CA CYS A 97 7.13 -15.80 -20.71
C CYS A 97 7.43 -14.55 -19.88
N VAL A 98 6.42 -13.80 -19.44
CA VAL A 98 6.62 -12.44 -18.91
C VAL A 98 5.93 -12.28 -17.59
N HIS A 99 6.66 -11.76 -16.60
CA HIS A 99 6.18 -11.49 -15.25
C HIS A 99 6.20 -9.98 -15.00
N TYR A 100 5.03 -9.40 -14.71
CA TYR A 100 4.90 -7.98 -14.46
C TYR A 100 4.78 -7.69 -12.98
N PHE A 101 5.54 -6.71 -12.53
CA PHE A 101 5.51 -6.17 -11.19
C PHE A 101 5.32 -4.66 -11.24
N GLU A 102 4.74 -4.12 -10.19
CA GLU A 102 4.73 -2.69 -9.92
C GLU A 102 5.43 -2.42 -8.60
N TRP A 103 6.09 -1.28 -8.50
CA TRP A 103 6.78 -0.91 -7.28
C TRP A 103 6.71 0.60 -7.08
N ARG A 104 5.84 1.00 -6.17
CA ARG A 104 5.72 2.39 -5.73
C ARG A 104 6.76 2.68 -4.65
N THR A 105 7.70 3.58 -4.93
CA THR A 105 8.86 3.81 -4.06
C THR A 105 9.38 5.24 -4.13
N THR A 106 9.91 5.76 -3.01
CA THR A 106 10.61 7.05 -2.94
C THR A 106 11.82 7.09 -3.88
N ALA A 107 12.43 5.94 -4.19
CA ALA A 107 13.56 5.85 -5.12
C ALA A 107 13.21 6.22 -6.58
N ALA A 108 11.92 6.16 -6.94
CA ALA A 108 11.44 6.54 -8.27
C ALA A 108 11.06 8.02 -8.38
N CYS A 109 11.05 8.75 -7.25
CA CYS A 109 10.71 10.17 -7.23
C CYS A 109 11.88 11.02 -7.72
N ARG A 110 11.59 11.99 -8.60
CA ARG A 110 12.61 12.93 -9.12
C ARG A 110 13.06 13.96 -8.08
N LYS A 111 12.21 14.25 -7.09
CA LYS A 111 12.48 15.19 -6.02
C LYS A 111 12.63 14.42 -4.72
N ASP A 112 13.63 14.77 -3.94
CA ASP A 112 13.91 14.14 -2.64
C ASP A 112 12.96 14.61 -1.51
N ILE A 113 11.79 15.16 -1.85
CA ILE A 113 10.85 15.73 -0.86
C ILE A 113 10.45 14.68 0.20
N PHE A 114 10.32 13.41 -0.18
CA PHE A 114 9.88 12.34 0.72
C PHE A 114 11.00 11.36 1.06
N LYS A 115 12.25 11.64 0.68
CA LYS A 115 13.35 10.70 0.83
C LYS A 115 13.84 10.68 2.27
N ALA A 116 13.84 9.49 2.87
CA ALA A 116 14.43 9.25 4.18
C ALA A 116 15.96 9.18 4.07
N LYS A 117 16.69 9.47 5.16
CA LYS A 117 18.13 9.14 5.21
C LYS A 117 18.33 7.63 5.20
N LYS A 118 17.47 6.92 5.93
CA LYS A 118 17.48 5.46 5.99
C LYS A 118 16.05 4.95 6.13
N GLU A 119 15.67 4.05 5.24
CA GLU A 119 14.39 3.35 5.27
C GLU A 119 14.66 1.87 4.99
N VAL A 120 13.94 1.00 5.69
CA VAL A 120 14.07 -0.46 5.62
C VAL A 120 12.76 -1.07 5.13
N PRO A 121 12.78 -2.30 4.57
CA PRO A 121 11.56 -3.00 4.19
C PRO A 121 10.55 -3.09 5.34
N CYS A 122 9.30 -2.72 5.07
CA CYS A 122 8.25 -2.59 6.08
C CYS A 122 7.10 -3.60 5.93
N TYR A 123 7.41 -4.79 5.43
CA TYR A 123 6.44 -5.85 5.18
C TYR A 123 7.08 -7.22 5.44
N VAL A 124 6.23 -8.21 5.65
CA VAL A 124 6.60 -9.63 5.72
C VAL A 124 5.44 -10.48 5.17
N PHE A 125 5.76 -11.69 4.73
CA PHE A 125 4.77 -12.73 4.43
C PHE A 125 4.75 -13.78 5.54
N ASP A 126 3.56 -14.28 5.87
CA ASP A 126 3.41 -15.41 6.77
C ASP A 126 3.58 -16.77 6.07
N GLU A 127 3.40 -17.87 6.82
CA GLU A 127 3.51 -19.24 6.31
C GLU A 127 2.48 -19.53 5.21
N GLU A 128 1.36 -18.81 5.21
CA GLU A 128 0.26 -18.91 4.24
C GLU A 128 0.38 -17.88 3.09
N LEU A 129 1.50 -17.17 2.98
CA LEU A 129 1.75 -16.07 2.02
C LEU A 129 0.80 -14.89 2.13
N ARG A 130 0.17 -14.70 3.28
CA ARG A 130 -0.59 -13.49 3.55
C ARG A 130 0.39 -12.39 3.92
N LYS A 131 0.18 -11.21 3.34
CA LYS A 131 1.09 -10.08 3.49
C LYS A 131 0.71 -9.28 4.72
N HIS A 132 1.70 -8.97 5.55
CA HIS A 132 1.61 -7.97 6.60
C HIS A 132 2.41 -6.76 6.12
N ASP A 133 1.73 -5.64 5.90
CA ASP A 133 2.35 -4.42 5.37
C ASP A 133 2.13 -3.23 6.31
N LEU A 134 3.22 -2.75 6.91
CA LEU A 134 3.23 -1.61 7.82
C LEU A 134 3.61 -0.29 7.13
N ASN A 135 3.75 -0.24 5.80
CA ASN A 135 4.01 1.00 5.06
C ASN A 135 3.00 2.13 5.39
N PRO A 136 1.68 1.87 5.57
CA PRO A 136 0.74 2.92 5.92
C PRO A 136 1.01 3.59 7.28
N LEU A 137 1.64 2.87 8.22
CA LEU A 137 2.03 3.42 9.53
C LEU A 137 3.24 4.35 9.45
N ILE A 138 3.94 4.42 8.33
CA ILE A 138 5.12 5.26 8.19
C ILE A 138 4.71 6.75 8.20
N LYS A 139 5.15 7.50 9.22
CA LYS A 139 4.97 8.96 9.25
C LYS A 139 5.99 9.64 8.35
N LEU A 140 5.51 10.46 7.43
CA LEU A 140 6.35 11.26 6.52
C LEU A 140 6.83 12.56 7.16
N SER A 141 6.19 12.96 8.26
CA SER A 141 6.51 14.13 9.06
C SER A 141 6.21 13.82 10.51
N GLY A 142 7.13 14.18 11.40
CA GLY A 142 7.01 13.92 12.83
C GLY A 142 7.17 12.45 13.21
N ALA A 143 6.68 12.12 14.40
CA ALA A 143 6.82 10.80 15.02
C ALA A 143 5.54 10.40 15.78
N TYR A 144 5.50 9.15 16.22
CA TYR A 144 4.54 8.63 17.19
C TYR A 144 5.12 8.81 18.60
N LEU A 145 4.37 9.43 19.49
CA LEU A 145 4.68 9.40 20.92
C LEU A 145 4.36 8.02 21.48
N VAL A 146 5.36 7.37 22.06
CA VAL A 146 5.18 6.11 22.78
C VAL A 146 4.66 6.41 24.17
N ASP A 147 3.56 5.77 24.55
CA ASP A 147 2.95 5.90 25.86
C ASP A 147 3.85 5.29 26.95
N ASP A 148 4.19 6.09 27.96
CA ASP A 148 4.95 5.70 29.16
C ASP A 148 4.34 6.44 30.35
N SER A 149 4.37 5.76 31.50
CA SER A 149 4.09 6.29 32.84
C SER A 149 4.99 7.45 33.27
N ASP A 150 6.14 7.62 32.61
CA ASP A 150 7.14 8.65 32.93
C ASP A 150 6.73 10.04 32.42
N PRO A 151 6.55 11.01 33.32
CA PRO A 151 6.20 12.38 32.95
C PRO A 151 7.40 13.23 32.51
N ASP A 152 8.63 12.74 32.68
CA ASP A 152 9.87 13.52 32.47
C ASP A 152 10.64 13.09 31.22
N THR A 153 10.32 11.91 30.69
CA THR A 153 10.86 11.42 29.42
C THR A 153 9.77 11.15 28.40
N SER A 154 10.06 11.44 27.13
CA SER A 154 9.18 11.14 26.01
C SER A 154 9.95 10.39 24.95
N LEU A 155 9.54 9.16 24.66
CA LEU A 155 10.09 8.37 23.58
C LEU A 155 9.23 8.59 22.33
N PHE A 156 9.85 9.04 21.25
CA PHE A 156 9.23 9.21 19.95
C PHE A 156 9.79 8.18 18.98
N ILE A 157 8.93 7.52 18.22
CA ILE A 157 9.31 6.53 17.21
C ILE A 157 8.71 6.87 15.86
N ASN A 158 9.42 6.56 14.77
CA ASN A 158 8.82 6.38 13.46
C ASN A 158 8.93 4.91 13.06
N VAL A 159 8.14 4.48 12.08
CA VAL A 159 8.09 3.09 11.61
C VAL A 159 8.92 2.96 10.34
N CYS A 160 9.77 1.93 10.30
CA CYS A 160 10.66 1.55 9.19
C CYS A 160 11.60 2.61 8.58
N ARG A 161 11.62 3.84 9.10
CA ARG A 161 12.50 4.92 8.60
C ARG A 161 12.87 5.91 9.69
N ASP A 162 13.79 6.82 9.39
CA ASP A 162 14.11 7.95 10.26
C ASP A 162 12.97 8.97 10.40
N ILE A 163 12.92 9.66 11.55
CA ILE A 163 11.98 10.74 11.86
C ILE A 163 12.33 11.98 11.03
N ASP A 164 11.34 12.54 10.33
CA ASP A 164 11.49 13.84 9.69
C ASP A 164 11.08 14.97 10.65
N THR A 165 12.07 15.72 11.11
CA THR A 165 11.93 16.81 12.08
C THR A 165 11.79 18.19 11.43
N LEU A 166 12.00 18.31 10.12
CA LEU A 166 12.02 19.60 9.42
C LEU A 166 10.63 20.12 9.09
N ARG A 167 9.67 19.22 8.96
CA ARG A 167 8.29 19.51 8.55
C ARG A 167 7.29 19.48 9.70
N ASP A 168 7.76 19.17 10.90
CA ASP A 168 6.91 19.06 12.09
C ASP A 168 6.73 20.43 12.77
N PRO A 169 5.49 20.87 13.05
CA PRO A 169 5.22 22.02 13.91
C PRO A 169 5.66 21.80 15.38
N ASP A 170 5.85 20.56 15.83
CA ASP A 170 6.18 20.27 17.22
C ASP A 170 7.64 20.62 17.57
N SER A 171 7.85 21.45 18.59
CA SER A 171 9.16 22.01 18.92
C SER A 171 10.11 20.99 19.54
N GLN A 172 9.59 19.94 20.19
CA GLN A 172 10.39 18.95 20.91
C GLN A 172 11.15 18.02 19.96
N LEU A 173 10.57 17.68 18.82
CA LEU A 173 11.19 16.80 17.83
C LEU A 173 12.30 17.48 17.03
N ARG A 174 12.33 18.81 16.97
CA ARG A 174 13.39 19.56 16.26
C ARG A 174 14.79 19.31 16.81
N ALA A 175 14.91 18.96 18.10
CA ALA A 175 16.17 18.64 18.74
C ALA A 175 16.67 17.21 18.41
N CYS A 176 15.83 16.35 17.84
CA CYS A 176 16.21 14.97 17.55
C CYS A 176 17.32 14.90 16.49
N PRO A 177 18.40 14.13 16.73
CA PRO A 177 19.48 13.98 15.77
C PRO A 177 18.97 13.38 14.44
N PRO A 178 19.48 13.82 13.29
CA PRO A 178 18.94 13.39 12.01
C PRO A 178 19.35 11.95 11.68
N GLY A 179 18.46 11.17 11.06
CA GLY A 179 18.67 9.72 10.83
C GLY A 179 18.24 8.85 12.02
N THR A 180 17.66 9.44 13.05
CA THR A 180 17.10 8.75 14.22
C THR A 180 15.70 8.24 13.91
N ALA A 181 15.42 6.95 14.18
CA ALA A 181 14.07 6.40 14.10
C ALA A 181 13.39 6.30 15.47
N ALA A 182 14.19 6.23 16.55
CA ALA A 182 13.70 6.33 17.92
C ALA A 182 14.46 7.42 18.69
N CYS A 183 13.76 8.49 19.06
CA CYS A 183 14.30 9.65 19.73
C CYS A 183 13.78 9.74 21.16
N LEU A 184 14.69 9.68 22.13
CA LEU A 184 14.37 9.90 23.53
C LEU A 184 14.55 11.38 23.87
N VAL A 185 13.48 12.05 24.27
CA VAL A 185 13.51 13.42 24.78
C VAL A 185 13.46 13.38 26.30
N ARG A 186 14.41 14.04 26.96
CA ARG A 186 14.50 14.19 28.42
C ARG A 186 14.80 15.65 28.73
N GLY A 187 13.81 16.36 29.26
CA GLY A 187 13.87 17.83 29.36
C GLY A 187 14.03 18.47 27.98
N ASP A 188 15.00 19.36 27.82
CA ASP A 188 15.30 20.05 26.55
C ASP A 188 16.32 19.28 25.67
N GLN A 189 16.77 18.10 26.10
CA GLN A 189 17.74 17.28 25.38
C GLN A 189 17.05 16.13 24.65
N ALA A 190 17.53 15.84 23.44
CA ALA A 190 17.05 14.75 22.61
C ALA A 190 18.20 13.82 22.22
N PHE A 191 17.99 12.51 22.36
CA PHE A 191 19.00 11.49 22.17
C PHE A 191 18.55 10.49 21.10
N ASN A 192 19.46 10.16 20.19
CA ASN A 192 19.28 9.03 19.28
C ASN A 192 19.44 7.72 20.07
N VAL A 193 18.35 6.96 20.20
CA VAL A 193 18.34 5.66 20.89
C VAL A 193 18.05 4.49 19.93
N GLY A 194 17.93 4.76 18.63
CA GLY A 194 17.74 3.72 17.62
C GLY A 194 17.70 4.25 16.19
N GLN A 195 18.39 3.55 15.29
CA GLN A 195 18.37 3.78 13.84
C GLN A 195 17.85 2.54 13.10
N PRO A 196 17.23 2.71 11.92
CA PRO A 196 16.80 1.57 11.10
C PRO A 196 18.00 0.79 10.56
N GLN A 197 18.03 -0.52 10.83
CA GLN A 197 19.08 -1.40 10.34
C GLN A 197 18.50 -2.49 9.42
N GLU A 198 17.69 -3.37 10.00
CA GLU A 198 17.02 -4.47 9.30
C GLU A 198 15.52 -4.19 9.14
N GLY A 199 14.92 -4.80 8.12
CA GLY A 199 13.47 -4.72 7.89
C GLY A 199 12.65 -5.47 8.94
N LEU A 200 11.33 -5.32 8.84
CA LEU A 200 10.36 -6.02 9.67
C LEU A 200 10.56 -7.55 9.58
N LYS A 201 10.37 -8.26 10.70
CA LYS A 201 10.48 -9.73 10.79
C LYS A 201 9.24 -10.34 11.40
N LEU A 202 8.79 -11.46 10.87
CA LEU A 202 7.78 -12.30 11.50
C LEU A 202 8.48 -13.28 12.46
N VAL A 203 8.28 -13.13 13.76
CA VAL A 203 8.94 -13.98 14.78
C VAL A 203 8.03 -15.12 15.24
N ARG A 204 6.72 -14.86 15.28
CA ARG A 204 5.64 -15.83 15.54
C ARG A 204 4.44 -15.44 14.70
N LYS A 205 3.49 -16.36 14.49
CA LYS A 205 2.33 -16.22 13.58
C LYS A 205 1.68 -14.82 13.58
N ASP A 206 1.48 -14.20 14.74
CA ASP A 206 0.81 -12.89 14.85
C ASP A 206 1.70 -11.79 15.47
N ARG A 207 3.03 -11.96 15.45
CA ARG A 207 3.98 -10.99 16.04
C ARG A 207 5.03 -10.56 15.04
N LEU A 208 4.88 -9.32 14.57
CA LEU A 208 5.83 -8.64 13.70
C LEU A 208 6.79 -7.85 14.58
N VAL A 209 8.09 -8.01 14.38
CA VAL A 209 9.12 -7.37 15.19
C VAL A 209 9.99 -6.50 14.29
N LEU A 210 10.13 -5.23 14.68
CA LEU A 210 11.06 -4.28 14.08
C LEU A 210 12.09 -3.86 15.13
N SER A 211 13.37 -3.95 14.77
CA SER A 211 14.47 -3.65 15.70
C SER A 211 15.31 -2.50 15.20
N TYR A 212 15.52 -1.52 16.07
CA TYR A 212 16.42 -0.40 15.87
C TYR A 212 17.59 -0.50 16.83
N VAL A 213 18.77 -0.22 16.32
CA VAL A 213 20.00 -0.23 17.11
C VAL A 213 20.78 1.03 16.81
N ARG A 214 21.61 1.42 17.77
CA ARG A 214 22.63 2.45 17.58
C ARG A 214 24.01 1.80 17.74
N GLU A 215 24.74 1.69 16.63
CA GLU A 215 26.06 1.03 16.62
C GLU A 215 27.21 1.99 16.99
N GLU A 216 27.05 3.31 16.79
CA GLU A 216 28.13 4.27 17.05
C GLU A 216 28.25 4.67 18.53
N ALA A 217 29.45 4.39 19.06
CA ALA A 217 29.91 4.56 20.43
C ALA A 217 30.06 6.03 20.84
N GLY A 218 28.98 6.59 21.36
CA GLY A 218 29.07 7.55 22.47
C GLY A 218 28.30 6.91 23.61
N GLU A 219 28.97 6.58 24.71
CA GLU A 219 28.27 6.12 25.91
C GLU A 219 27.31 7.24 26.34
N LEU A 220 26.02 6.95 26.25
CA LEU A 220 25.04 7.75 26.95
C LEU A 220 25.14 7.32 28.41
N ASP A 221 25.52 8.25 29.29
CA ASP A 221 25.80 7.97 30.70
C ASP A 221 24.66 7.21 31.41
N PHE A 222 23.43 7.35 30.92
CA PHE A 222 22.24 6.71 31.47
C PHE A 222 21.93 5.31 30.89
N CYS A 223 22.81 4.75 30.06
CA CYS A 223 22.64 3.41 29.48
C CYS A 223 23.49 2.34 30.17
N ASP A 224 24.28 2.68 31.20
CA ASP A 224 25.10 1.73 31.96
C ASP A 224 25.94 0.79 31.05
N GLY A 225 26.61 1.37 30.06
CA GLY A 225 27.46 0.65 29.09
C GLY A 225 26.71 -0.18 28.03
N HIS A 226 25.38 -0.16 28.01
CA HIS A 226 24.58 -0.89 27.01
C HIS A 226 24.38 -0.05 25.75
N SER A 227 24.47 -0.69 24.57
CA SER A 227 24.12 -0.06 23.30
C SER A 227 22.61 0.20 23.22
N PRO A 228 22.19 1.46 22.98
CA PRO A 228 20.78 1.79 22.83
C PRO A 228 20.12 0.98 21.72
N ALA A 229 18.94 0.43 22.02
CA ALA A 229 18.13 -0.27 21.06
C ALA A 229 16.65 -0.15 21.40
N VAL A 230 15.83 -0.15 20.36
CA VAL A 230 14.36 -0.15 20.46
C VAL A 230 13.81 -1.32 19.68
N THR A 231 13.03 -2.16 20.33
CA THR A 231 12.33 -3.27 19.71
C THR A 231 10.83 -2.99 19.74
N ILE A 232 10.21 -2.87 18.57
CA ILE A 232 8.78 -2.62 18.41
C ILE A 232 8.14 -3.94 18.00
N THR A 233 7.17 -4.40 18.78
CA THR A 233 6.36 -5.58 18.47
C THR A 233 4.97 -5.12 18.05
N PHE A 234 4.64 -5.36 16.79
CA PHE A 234 3.31 -5.11 16.24
C PHE A 234 2.46 -6.37 16.36
N VAL A 235 1.22 -6.19 16.80
CA VAL A 235 0.25 -7.28 17.02
C VAL A 235 -1.07 -6.91 16.37
N CYS A 236 -1.68 -7.83 15.63
CA CYS A 236 -3.03 -7.66 15.10
C CYS A 236 -4.05 -7.66 16.27
N PRO A 237 -4.97 -6.68 16.35
CA PRO A 237 -6.07 -6.69 17.31
C PRO A 237 -6.93 -7.95 17.18
N SER A 238 -7.54 -8.37 18.29
CA SER A 238 -8.49 -9.49 18.34
C SER A 238 -9.46 -9.29 19.51
N GLU A 239 -10.50 -10.12 19.63
CA GLU A 239 -11.41 -10.08 20.80
C GLU A 239 -10.67 -10.14 22.15
N ARG A 240 -9.46 -10.72 22.19
CA ARG A 240 -8.65 -10.84 23.42
C ARG A 240 -7.66 -9.68 23.61
N ARG A 241 -7.47 -8.85 22.58
CA ARG A 241 -6.45 -7.79 22.51
C ARG A 241 -7.03 -6.60 21.76
N GLU A 242 -7.54 -5.64 22.51
CA GLU A 242 -8.02 -4.37 21.97
C GLU A 242 -6.87 -3.60 21.30
N GLY A 243 -7.19 -2.82 20.26
CA GLY A 243 -6.21 -1.94 19.63
C GLY A 243 -5.62 -0.95 20.64
N THR A 244 -4.38 -0.51 20.44
CA THR A 244 -3.72 0.44 21.34
C THR A 244 -2.87 1.42 20.57
N ILE A 245 -2.61 2.57 21.20
CA ILE A 245 -1.43 3.39 20.90
C ILE A 245 -0.13 2.60 21.21
N PRO A 246 1.04 2.97 20.65
CA PRO A 246 2.29 2.30 20.99
C PRO A 246 2.62 2.49 22.48
N LYS A 247 2.80 1.39 23.22
CA LYS A 247 3.02 1.38 24.67
C LYS A 247 4.41 0.89 25.02
N LEU A 248 5.09 1.61 25.92
CA LEU A 248 6.39 1.22 26.43
C LEU A 248 6.23 0.13 27.49
N THR A 249 6.78 -1.04 27.20
CA THR A 249 6.71 -2.23 28.08
C THR A 249 8.00 -2.46 28.87
N ALA A 250 9.15 -2.01 28.35
CA ALA A 250 10.43 -2.00 29.06
C ALA A 250 11.29 -0.79 28.65
N LYS A 251 12.11 -0.28 29.58
CA LYS A 251 12.99 0.89 29.37
C LYS A 251 14.35 0.83 30.08
N SER A 252 14.72 -0.30 30.65
CA SER A 252 15.97 -0.47 31.41
C SER A 252 17.19 -0.43 30.49
N ASN A 253 18.27 0.23 30.93
CA ASN A 253 19.58 0.24 30.28
C ASN A 253 19.53 0.60 28.79
N CYS A 254 18.65 1.53 28.41
CA CYS A 254 18.44 1.94 27.02
C CYS A 254 18.03 0.82 26.05
N ARG A 255 17.48 -0.28 26.58
CA ARG A 255 16.83 -1.35 25.83
C ARG A 255 15.32 -1.13 25.98
N TYR A 256 14.74 -0.49 24.99
CA TYR A 256 13.33 -0.14 24.99
C TYR A 256 12.52 -1.21 24.26
N GLU A 257 11.44 -1.67 24.88
CA GLU A 257 10.50 -2.61 24.27
C GLU A 257 9.14 -1.93 24.14
N VAL A 258 8.62 -1.86 22.93
CA VAL A 258 7.34 -1.24 22.61
C VAL A 258 6.39 -2.31 22.09
N GLU A 259 5.20 -2.42 22.67
CA GLU A 259 4.09 -3.21 22.10
C GLU A 259 3.09 -2.25 21.45
N TRP A 260 2.71 -2.55 20.21
CA TRP A 260 1.74 -1.75 19.47
C TRP A 260 0.70 -2.67 18.82
N ILE A 261 -0.52 -2.65 19.36
CA ILE A 261 -1.63 -3.44 18.85
C ILE A 261 -2.38 -2.59 17.82
N THR A 262 -2.24 -2.91 16.54
CA THR A 262 -2.72 -2.07 15.43
C THR A 262 -3.23 -2.91 14.28
N GLU A 263 -4.31 -2.46 13.66
CA GLU A 263 -4.98 -3.11 12.52
C GLU A 263 -4.04 -3.34 11.32
N TYR A 264 -3.04 -2.48 11.13
CA TYR A 264 -2.05 -2.67 10.07
C TYR A 264 -1.13 -3.87 10.27
N ALA A 265 -1.04 -4.39 11.50
CA ALA A 265 -0.31 -5.62 11.78
C ALA A 265 -1.08 -6.87 11.35
N CYS A 266 -2.37 -6.76 11.07
CA CYS A 266 -3.16 -7.84 10.49
C CYS A 266 -2.73 -8.09 9.04
N HIS A 267 -2.93 -9.31 8.57
CA HIS A 267 -2.67 -9.58 7.17
C HIS A 267 -3.65 -8.80 6.29
N ARG A 268 -3.19 -8.37 5.12
CA ARG A 268 -4.05 -7.76 4.11
C ARG A 268 -4.38 -8.77 3.01
N ASP A 269 -5.68 -8.97 2.78
CA ASP A 269 -6.20 -9.71 1.65
C ASP A 269 -5.89 -8.97 0.35
N TYR A 270 -5.42 -9.74 -0.63
CA TYR A 270 -5.36 -9.31 -2.03
C TYR A 270 -6.78 -9.36 -2.58
N LEU A 271 -7.37 -8.20 -2.84
CA LEU A 271 -8.73 -8.12 -3.38
C LEU A 271 -8.65 -8.01 -4.90
N GLU A 272 -9.42 -8.85 -5.60
CA GLU A 272 -9.54 -8.80 -7.05
C GLU A 272 -11.01 -8.94 -7.49
N SER A 273 -11.37 -8.15 -8.49
CA SER A 273 -12.71 -8.13 -9.08
C SER A 273 -12.61 -8.10 -10.61
N LYS A 274 -13.56 -8.73 -11.28
CA LYS A 274 -13.73 -8.63 -12.75
C LYS A 274 -14.61 -7.45 -13.15
N THR A 275 -15.11 -6.69 -12.17
CA THR A 275 -15.93 -5.50 -12.37
C THR A 275 -15.13 -4.24 -12.03
N CYS A 276 -15.76 -3.07 -12.13
CA CYS A 276 -15.14 -1.79 -11.74
C CYS A 276 -15.41 -1.38 -10.30
N SER A 277 -16.00 -2.29 -9.54
CA SER A 277 -16.21 -2.15 -8.11
C SER A 277 -15.55 -3.31 -7.38
N LEU A 278 -15.04 -3.03 -6.20
CA LEU A 278 -14.38 -4.01 -5.35
C LEU A 278 -14.72 -3.70 -3.90
N SER A 279 -15.22 -4.71 -3.18
CA SER A 279 -15.58 -4.63 -1.77
C SER A 279 -14.92 -5.78 -1.01
N GLY A 280 -14.18 -5.49 0.07
CA GLY A 280 -13.57 -6.50 0.94
C GLY A 280 -14.22 -6.55 2.32
N GLU A 281 -14.85 -7.67 2.68
CA GLU A 281 -15.58 -7.82 3.96
C GLU A 281 -14.65 -7.76 5.18
N GLN A 282 -13.41 -8.26 5.09
CA GLN A 282 -12.44 -8.28 6.21
C GLN A 282 -11.68 -6.96 6.37
N GLN A 283 -11.58 -6.15 5.31
CA GLN A 283 -10.69 -4.99 5.25
C GLN A 283 -11.39 -3.66 5.20
N ASP A 284 -12.72 -3.66 5.10
CA ASP A 284 -13.49 -2.44 4.90
C ASP A 284 -12.97 -1.58 3.74
N VAL A 285 -12.69 -2.23 2.63
CA VAL A 285 -12.27 -1.56 1.41
C VAL A 285 -13.48 -1.53 0.50
N SER A 286 -13.96 -0.34 0.17
CA SER A 286 -15.04 -0.12 -0.79
C SER A 286 -14.53 0.81 -1.89
N ILE A 287 -14.42 0.28 -3.10
CA ILE A 287 -13.88 0.99 -4.26
C ILE A 287 -14.90 0.90 -5.38
N ASP A 288 -15.25 2.05 -5.95
CA ASP A 288 -16.09 2.15 -7.13
C ASP A 288 -15.47 3.12 -8.14
N LEU A 289 -14.99 2.57 -9.26
CA LEU A 289 -14.42 3.32 -10.37
C LEU A 289 -15.45 3.65 -11.46
N THR A 290 -16.72 3.24 -11.31
CA THR A 290 -17.78 3.58 -12.27
C THR A 290 -17.93 5.10 -12.53
N PRO A 291 -17.64 6.02 -11.58
CA PRO A 291 -17.69 7.46 -11.86
C PRO A 291 -16.67 7.95 -12.90
N LEU A 292 -15.62 7.15 -13.17
CA LEU A 292 -14.65 7.43 -14.23
C LEU A 292 -15.17 7.05 -15.62
N ALA A 293 -16.21 6.22 -15.72
CA ALA A 293 -16.81 5.88 -17.01
C ALA A 293 -17.37 7.13 -17.71
N GLN A 294 -17.06 7.26 -19.00
CA GLN A 294 -17.56 8.33 -19.85
C GLN A 294 -18.73 7.81 -20.70
N SER A 295 -19.94 7.80 -20.14
CA SER A 295 -21.16 7.44 -20.87
C SER A 295 -21.58 8.60 -21.78
N GLY A 296 -21.26 8.51 -23.07
CA GLY A 296 -21.61 9.54 -24.08
C GLY A 296 -20.72 10.79 -24.08
N GLY A 297 -19.64 10.81 -23.29
CA GLY A 297 -18.63 11.87 -23.25
C GLY A 297 -17.40 11.58 -24.12
N SER A 298 -16.48 12.56 -24.22
CA SER A 298 -15.19 12.36 -24.89
C SER A 298 -14.29 11.39 -24.10
N PRO A 299 -13.55 10.49 -24.76
CA PRO A 299 -12.62 9.59 -24.09
C PRO A 299 -11.50 10.36 -23.38
N TYR A 300 -10.87 9.73 -22.39
CA TYR A 300 -9.61 10.22 -21.85
C TYR A 300 -8.51 10.02 -22.88
N ILE A 301 -7.57 10.96 -22.93
CA ILE A 301 -6.45 10.91 -23.86
C ILE A 301 -5.18 10.99 -23.04
N SER A 302 -4.28 10.03 -23.27
CA SER A 302 -2.94 10.03 -22.71
C SER A 302 -1.92 10.08 -23.84
N ASP A 303 -0.89 10.89 -23.65
CA ASP A 303 0.07 11.17 -24.71
C ASP A 303 1.32 10.29 -24.65
N GLY A 304 1.58 9.55 -25.73
CA GLY A 304 2.81 8.80 -25.95
C GLY A 304 3.75 9.53 -26.92
N LYS A 305 4.98 9.00 -27.09
CA LYS A 305 5.96 9.58 -28.02
C LYS A 305 5.45 9.57 -29.48
N GLU A 306 5.05 8.40 -29.97
CA GLU A 306 4.64 8.21 -31.38
C GLU A 306 3.14 7.95 -31.54
N TYR A 307 2.47 7.67 -30.43
CA TYR A 307 1.08 7.24 -30.37
C TYR A 307 0.30 8.08 -29.37
N LEU A 308 -0.99 8.21 -29.62
CA LEU A 308 -1.99 8.68 -28.66
C LEU A 308 -2.75 7.48 -28.13
N PHE A 309 -3.02 7.49 -26.83
CA PHE A 309 -3.83 6.47 -26.18
C PHE A 309 -5.19 7.06 -25.82
N TYR A 310 -6.25 6.41 -26.28
CA TYR A 310 -7.63 6.75 -25.94
C TYR A 310 -8.15 5.72 -24.94
N LEU A 311 -8.67 6.20 -23.80
CA LEU A 311 -9.12 5.37 -22.69
C LEU A 311 -10.56 5.71 -22.33
N ASN A 312 -11.36 4.67 -22.08
CA ASN A 312 -12.61 4.78 -21.32
C ASN A 312 -12.68 3.59 -20.38
N VAL A 313 -12.31 3.83 -19.13
CA VAL A 313 -12.32 2.80 -18.10
C VAL A 313 -13.75 2.61 -17.59
N CYS A 314 -14.13 1.38 -17.24
CA CYS A 314 -15.41 1.06 -16.61
C CYS A 314 -16.67 1.33 -17.43
N GLY A 315 -16.54 1.89 -18.62
CA GLY A 315 -17.63 2.07 -19.57
C GLY A 315 -17.48 1.17 -20.79
N GLU A 316 -18.56 0.51 -21.19
CA GLU A 316 -18.66 0.01 -22.56
C GLU A 316 -18.57 1.19 -23.50
N THR A 317 -17.53 1.24 -24.32
CA THR A 317 -17.51 2.24 -25.40
C THR A 317 -17.43 1.59 -26.74
N GLU A 318 -18.52 1.74 -27.47
CA GLU A 318 -18.51 2.01 -28.89
C GLU A 318 -17.86 3.39 -29.15
N THR A 319 -16.63 3.61 -28.70
CA THR A 319 -15.90 4.80 -29.12
C THR A 319 -15.64 4.66 -30.61
N GLN A 320 -16.14 5.62 -31.39
CA GLN A 320 -15.85 5.76 -32.82
C GLN A 320 -14.32 5.78 -33.08
N PHE A 321 -13.54 6.23 -32.08
CA PHE A 321 -12.08 6.31 -32.06
C PHE A 321 -11.34 4.98 -31.91
N CYS A 322 -12.03 3.91 -31.47
CA CYS A 322 -11.50 2.56 -31.35
C CYS A 322 -11.92 1.64 -32.49
N ASN A 323 -12.50 2.19 -33.57
CA ASN A 323 -13.03 1.44 -34.71
C ASN A 323 -14.00 0.31 -34.30
N LYS A 324 -14.87 0.56 -33.31
CA LYS A 324 -15.88 -0.41 -32.80
C LYS A 324 -15.30 -1.74 -32.27
N LYS A 325 -14.04 -1.76 -31.83
CA LYS A 325 -13.36 -2.99 -31.35
C LYS A 325 -13.71 -3.42 -29.91
N GLN A 326 -14.76 -2.87 -29.28
CA GLN A 326 -15.10 -3.13 -27.86
C GLN A 326 -13.88 -2.97 -26.92
N ALA A 327 -13.07 -1.95 -27.20
CA ALA A 327 -11.80 -1.73 -26.52
C ALA A 327 -11.95 -0.62 -25.48
N ALA A 328 -11.46 -0.88 -24.27
CA ALA A 328 -11.39 0.11 -23.20
C ALA A 328 -10.17 1.03 -23.39
N VAL A 329 -9.10 0.51 -24.00
CA VAL A 329 -7.87 1.26 -24.33
C VAL A 329 -7.51 1.04 -25.78
N CYS A 330 -7.22 2.12 -26.50
CA CYS A 330 -6.82 2.09 -27.92
C CYS A 330 -5.56 2.90 -28.16
N GLN A 331 -4.63 2.31 -28.91
CA GLN A 331 -3.43 2.96 -29.40
C GLN A 331 -3.67 3.47 -30.83
N VAL A 332 -3.43 4.75 -31.05
CA VAL A 332 -3.59 5.43 -32.34
C VAL A 332 -2.29 6.09 -32.74
N LYS A 333 -1.79 5.83 -33.94
CA LYS A 333 -0.55 6.45 -34.43
C LYS A 333 -0.78 7.93 -34.76
N ARG A 334 0.06 8.83 -34.22
CA ARG A 334 -0.10 10.29 -34.40
C ARG A 334 -0.17 10.71 -35.88
N ASN A 335 0.73 10.16 -36.69
CA ASN A 335 0.87 10.53 -38.10
C ASN A 335 -0.04 9.70 -39.04
N ASN A 336 -0.83 8.77 -38.50
CA ASN A 336 -1.77 7.98 -39.28
C ASN A 336 -2.93 7.49 -38.41
N THR A 337 -4.00 8.28 -38.35
CA THR A 337 -5.20 8.01 -37.54
C THR A 337 -5.97 6.77 -37.98
N SER A 338 -5.68 6.19 -39.16
CA SER A 338 -6.25 4.91 -39.59
C SER A 338 -5.58 3.70 -38.92
N GLN A 339 -4.36 3.86 -38.39
CA GLN A 339 -3.65 2.81 -37.67
C GLN A 339 -4.07 2.79 -36.20
N VAL A 340 -5.15 2.05 -35.93
CA VAL A 340 -5.73 1.87 -34.60
C VAL A 340 -5.59 0.42 -34.15
N LYS A 341 -4.98 0.23 -32.98
CA LYS A 341 -4.85 -1.08 -32.33
C LYS A 341 -5.59 -1.08 -31.00
N ALA A 342 -6.36 -2.12 -30.75
CA ALA A 342 -6.93 -2.36 -29.42
C ALA A 342 -5.79 -2.71 -28.47
N ALA A 343 -5.68 -1.99 -27.36
CA ALA A 343 -4.65 -2.18 -26.34
C ALA A 343 -5.20 -2.78 -25.03
N GLY A 344 -6.50 -3.11 -25.01
CA GLY A 344 -7.18 -3.79 -23.91
C GLY A 344 -8.69 -3.75 -24.13
N ARG A 345 -9.40 -4.84 -23.80
CA ARG A 345 -10.86 -4.98 -24.00
C ARG A 345 -11.59 -4.94 -22.67
N TYR A 346 -12.74 -4.27 -22.67
CA TYR A 346 -13.57 -4.11 -21.47
C TYR A 346 -13.99 -5.45 -20.86
N GLN A 347 -14.33 -6.44 -21.68
CA GLN A 347 -14.78 -7.75 -21.19
C GLN A 347 -13.70 -8.52 -20.41
N ASN A 348 -12.43 -8.22 -20.66
CA ASN A 348 -11.30 -8.92 -20.08
C ASN A 348 -10.55 -7.99 -19.12
N GLN A 349 -11.26 -7.50 -18.10
CA GLN A 349 -10.68 -6.61 -17.09
C GLN A 349 -10.42 -7.31 -15.77
N THR A 350 -9.49 -6.78 -14.99
CA THR A 350 -9.25 -7.15 -13.59
C THR A 350 -8.92 -5.89 -12.81
N LEU A 351 -9.82 -5.53 -11.90
CA LEU A 351 -9.56 -4.51 -10.89
C LEU A 351 -8.94 -5.21 -9.69
N ARG A 352 -7.79 -4.74 -9.27
CA ARG A 352 -7.04 -5.30 -8.15
C ARG A 352 -6.71 -4.22 -7.15
N TYR A 353 -6.81 -4.57 -5.89
CA TYR A 353 -6.38 -3.74 -4.79
C TYR A 353 -5.41 -4.51 -3.90
N SER A 354 -4.26 -3.91 -3.65
CA SER A 354 -3.09 -4.55 -3.03
C SER A 354 -2.39 -3.51 -2.17
N ASP A 355 -2.54 -3.58 -0.85
CA ASP A 355 -1.84 -2.68 0.10
C ASP A 355 -1.94 -1.19 -0.19
N GLY A 356 -3.12 -0.72 -0.61
CA GLY A 356 -3.35 0.69 -0.94
C GLY A 356 -3.02 1.06 -2.38
N ASP A 357 -2.36 0.18 -3.12
CA ASP A 357 -2.19 0.30 -4.57
C ASP A 357 -3.42 -0.30 -5.29
N LEU A 358 -4.09 0.55 -6.08
CA LEU A 358 -5.27 0.21 -6.88
C LEU A 358 -4.89 0.14 -8.36
N THR A 359 -5.01 -1.04 -8.95
CA THR A 359 -4.54 -1.32 -10.30
C THR A 359 -5.65 -1.94 -11.14
N LEU A 360 -5.90 -1.37 -12.32
CA LEU A 360 -6.87 -1.88 -13.29
C LEU A 360 -6.15 -2.38 -14.54
N ILE A 361 -6.37 -3.65 -14.85
CA ILE A 361 -5.72 -4.34 -15.96
C ILE A 361 -6.76 -4.68 -17.02
N TYR A 362 -6.49 -4.32 -18.27
CA TYR A 362 -7.27 -4.74 -19.44
C TYR A 362 -6.45 -5.67 -20.31
N PHE A 363 -6.91 -6.91 -20.44
CA PHE A 363 -6.33 -7.92 -21.33
C PHE A 363 -7.05 -7.93 -22.69
N GLY A 364 -6.61 -8.81 -23.59
CA GLY A 364 -7.37 -9.14 -24.79
C GLY A 364 -7.21 -8.19 -25.98
N GLY A 365 -6.20 -7.33 -26.00
CA GLY A 365 -5.93 -6.42 -27.12
C GLY A 365 -5.52 -7.13 -28.42
N ASP A 366 -5.20 -6.35 -29.45
CA ASP A 366 -4.71 -6.85 -30.73
C ASP A 366 -3.28 -7.40 -30.58
N GLU A 367 -2.97 -8.47 -31.29
CA GLU A 367 -1.62 -9.05 -31.35
C GLU A 367 -0.61 -8.06 -31.96
N CYS A 368 0.58 -7.99 -31.38
CA CYS A 368 1.65 -7.14 -31.88
C CYS A 368 2.73 -7.92 -32.63
N SER A 369 3.72 -7.23 -33.19
CA SER A 369 4.71 -7.84 -34.10
C SER A 369 5.60 -8.89 -33.43
N SER A 370 5.74 -8.86 -32.11
CA SER A 370 6.41 -9.92 -31.34
C SER A 370 5.53 -11.16 -31.14
N GLY A 371 4.21 -11.08 -31.33
CA GLY A 371 3.29 -12.17 -31.00
C GLY A 371 2.75 -12.11 -29.57
N PHE A 372 3.12 -11.09 -28.80
CA PHE A 372 2.43 -10.77 -27.55
C PHE A 372 1.07 -10.14 -27.84
N GLN A 373 0.11 -10.45 -26.97
CA GLN A 373 -1.20 -9.83 -27.03
C GLN A 373 -1.14 -8.51 -26.27
N ARG A 374 -1.58 -7.42 -26.91
CA ARG A 374 -1.59 -6.12 -26.24
C ARG A 374 -2.46 -6.15 -24.98
N MET A 375 -1.95 -5.54 -23.92
CA MET A 375 -2.70 -5.31 -22.69
C MET A 375 -2.33 -3.96 -22.08
N SER A 376 -3.17 -3.45 -21.20
CA SER A 376 -2.96 -2.16 -20.55
C SER A 376 -3.09 -2.31 -19.04
N VAL A 377 -2.17 -1.70 -18.31
CA VAL A 377 -2.11 -1.66 -16.84
C VAL A 377 -2.24 -0.20 -16.41
N ILE A 378 -3.24 0.10 -15.59
CA ILE A 378 -3.55 1.45 -15.12
C ILE A 378 -3.44 1.47 -13.61
N ASN A 379 -2.47 2.23 -13.10
CA ASN A 379 -2.20 2.36 -11.68
C ASN A 379 -2.83 3.65 -11.18
N PHE A 380 -3.81 3.55 -10.29
CA PHE A 380 -4.49 4.72 -9.76
C PHE A 380 -3.77 5.31 -8.56
N GLU A 381 -3.85 6.63 -8.41
CA GLU A 381 -3.34 7.36 -7.26
C GLU A 381 -4.45 8.15 -6.59
N CYS A 382 -4.57 8.02 -5.26
CA CYS A 382 -5.50 8.84 -4.49
C CYS A 382 -5.10 10.31 -4.56
N ASN A 383 -5.93 11.12 -5.22
CA ASN A 383 -5.79 12.56 -5.26
C ASN A 383 -7.17 13.22 -5.09
N LYS A 384 -7.50 13.58 -3.84
CA LYS A 384 -8.77 14.24 -3.46
C LYS A 384 -9.00 15.55 -4.24
N THR A 385 -7.93 16.20 -4.71
CA THR A 385 -7.93 17.47 -5.45
C THR A 385 -7.72 17.33 -6.96
N ALA A 386 -7.86 16.12 -7.51
CA ALA A 386 -7.65 15.89 -8.94
C ALA A 386 -8.56 16.79 -9.80
N GLY A 387 -8.02 17.24 -10.95
CA GLY A 387 -8.78 18.07 -11.90
C GLY A 387 -9.99 17.34 -12.49
N LYS A 388 -10.80 18.04 -13.30
CA LYS A 388 -12.06 17.50 -13.89
C LYS A 388 -13.01 16.93 -12.81
N ASP A 389 -13.34 17.75 -11.82
CA ASP A 389 -14.24 17.41 -10.70
C ASP A 389 -13.80 16.15 -9.92
N GLY A 390 -12.49 15.95 -9.79
CA GLY A 390 -11.88 14.81 -9.11
C GLY A 390 -11.60 13.58 -9.98
N LYS A 391 -11.99 13.59 -11.27
CA LYS A 391 -11.75 12.45 -12.18
C LYS A 391 -10.27 12.34 -12.61
N GLY A 392 -9.56 13.45 -12.68
CA GLY A 392 -8.17 13.51 -13.17
C GLY A 392 -8.00 13.06 -14.61
N ASN A 393 -6.78 12.65 -14.98
CA ASN A 393 -6.44 12.15 -16.31
C ASN A 393 -5.35 11.06 -16.24
N PRO A 394 -5.40 10.05 -17.13
CA PRO A 394 -4.32 9.09 -17.26
C PRO A 394 -3.06 9.70 -17.88
N VAL A 395 -1.91 9.22 -17.43
CA VAL A 395 -0.58 9.59 -17.94
C VAL A 395 0.17 8.31 -18.31
N PHE A 396 0.62 8.23 -19.57
CA PHE A 396 1.39 7.10 -20.08
C PHE A 396 2.82 7.14 -19.53
N THR A 397 3.24 6.05 -18.88
CA THR A 397 4.54 5.98 -18.20
C THR A 397 5.54 5.11 -18.94
N GLY A 398 5.09 4.07 -19.64
CA GLY A 398 5.97 3.19 -20.40
C GLY A 398 5.25 2.09 -21.17
N GLU A 399 5.99 1.43 -22.06
CA GLU A 399 5.54 0.27 -22.82
C GLU A 399 6.67 -0.76 -22.80
N VAL A 400 6.32 -2.03 -22.63
CA VAL A 400 7.21 -3.18 -22.80
C VAL A 400 6.39 -4.35 -23.35
N ASP A 401 6.89 -5.00 -24.39
CA ASP A 401 6.22 -6.13 -25.03
C ASP A 401 4.72 -5.93 -25.30
N CYS A 402 4.39 -4.73 -25.77
CA CYS A 402 3.02 -4.33 -26.12
C CYS A 402 2.07 -4.29 -24.91
N THR A 403 2.62 -4.27 -23.70
CA THR A 403 1.95 -3.93 -22.45
C THR A 403 2.17 -2.46 -22.14
N TYR A 404 1.08 -1.71 -22.02
CA TYR A 404 1.10 -0.26 -21.82
C TYR A 404 0.80 0.09 -20.37
N PHE A 405 1.66 0.89 -19.75
CA PHE A 405 1.51 1.33 -18.36
C PHE A 405 1.04 2.78 -18.31
N PHE A 406 0.05 3.02 -17.45
CA PHE A 406 -0.51 4.33 -17.17
C PHE A 406 -0.56 4.58 -15.67
N THR A 407 -0.38 5.83 -15.27
CA THR A 407 -0.71 6.32 -13.92
C THR A 407 -1.91 7.25 -13.98
N TRP A 408 -2.78 7.22 -12.97
CA TRP A 408 -3.99 8.02 -12.99
C TRP A 408 -4.38 8.53 -11.60
N ASP A 409 -4.07 9.80 -11.35
CA ASP A 409 -4.50 10.54 -10.17
C ASP A 409 -6.01 10.78 -10.19
N THR A 410 -6.75 10.30 -9.19
CA THR A 410 -8.19 10.51 -9.08
C THR A 410 -8.68 10.43 -7.63
N LYS A 411 -9.76 11.17 -7.32
CA LYS A 411 -10.42 11.08 -6.01
C LYS A 411 -11.12 9.72 -5.81
N TYR A 412 -11.50 9.04 -6.89
CA TYR A 412 -12.24 7.77 -6.81
C TYR A 412 -11.35 6.55 -6.49
N ALA A 413 -10.03 6.76 -6.48
CA ALA A 413 -9.06 5.79 -5.98
C ALA A 413 -8.66 6.06 -4.53
N CYS A 414 -9.18 7.13 -3.93
CA CYS A 414 -9.01 7.37 -2.50
C CYS A 414 -9.90 6.42 -1.72
N VAL A 415 -9.36 5.23 -1.48
CA VAL A 415 -9.89 4.36 -0.44
C VAL A 415 -9.73 5.12 0.87
N LYS A 416 -10.82 5.20 1.64
CA LYS A 416 -10.71 5.54 3.05
C LYS A 416 -10.11 4.34 3.78
N GLU A 417 -8.87 3.98 3.45
CA GLU A 417 -8.09 3.15 4.35
C GLU A 417 -8.05 3.88 5.67
N LYS A 418 -8.39 3.17 6.75
CA LYS A 418 -8.42 3.64 8.14
C LYS A 418 -7.39 4.77 8.30
N GLU A 419 -7.80 6.04 8.24
CA GLU A 419 -6.92 7.13 8.66
C GLU A 419 -6.84 6.93 10.19
N ASP A 420 -5.86 6.15 10.64
CA ASP A 420 -5.66 5.86 12.06
C ASP A 420 -5.09 7.13 12.70
N LEU A 421 -5.99 8.05 12.97
CA LEU A 421 -5.82 9.02 14.03
C LEU A 421 -5.71 8.18 15.31
N LEU A 422 -4.49 8.06 15.85
CA LEU A 422 -4.26 7.46 17.16
C LEU A 422 -5.39 7.88 18.10
N CYS A 423 -6.06 6.91 18.72
CA CYS A 423 -7.17 7.17 19.63
C CYS A 423 -6.66 7.66 21.00
N GLY A 424 -5.68 8.56 20.99
CA GLY A 424 -5.05 9.12 22.17
C GLY A 424 -4.96 10.63 22.08
N ALA A 425 -4.91 11.28 23.24
CA ALA A 425 -4.75 12.71 23.36
C ALA A 425 -3.70 13.05 24.41
N VAL A 426 -3.05 14.21 24.23
CA VAL A 426 -2.04 14.73 25.16
C VAL A 426 -2.45 16.13 25.60
N ASP A 427 -2.46 16.35 26.91
CA ASP A 427 -2.65 17.67 27.53
C ASP A 427 -1.48 17.94 28.49
N GLY A 428 -0.48 18.67 27.98
CA GLY A 428 0.79 18.86 28.67
C GLY A 428 1.50 17.53 28.93
N LYS A 429 1.66 17.16 30.21
CA LYS A 429 2.25 15.87 30.62
C LYS A 429 1.23 14.73 30.75
N LYS A 430 -0.08 15.03 30.69
CA LYS A 430 -1.13 14.02 30.84
C LYS A 430 -1.40 13.36 29.50
N ARG A 431 -1.53 12.03 29.54
CA ARG A 431 -1.79 11.19 28.37
C ARG A 431 -3.13 10.50 28.57
N TYR A 432 -3.91 10.44 27.51
CA TYR A 432 -5.23 9.80 27.48
C TYR A 432 -5.24 8.79 26.35
N ASP A 433 -5.69 7.58 26.64
CA ASP A 433 -5.88 6.49 25.68
C ASP A 433 -7.37 6.13 25.68
N LEU A 434 -8.04 6.39 24.55
CA LEU A 434 -9.45 6.10 24.35
C LEU A 434 -9.64 4.78 23.58
N SER A 435 -8.57 4.04 23.26
CA SER A 435 -8.67 2.83 22.44
C SER A 435 -9.57 1.74 23.04
N ALA A 436 -9.73 1.70 24.37
CA ALA A 436 -10.66 0.78 25.04
C ALA A 436 -12.15 1.03 24.69
N LEU A 437 -12.47 2.17 24.08
CA LEU A 437 -13.82 2.48 23.60
C LEU A 437 -14.01 2.13 22.12
N VAL A 438 -12.96 1.74 21.42
CA VAL A 438 -13.03 1.38 20.00
C VAL A 438 -13.72 0.04 19.86
N ARG A 439 -14.72 -0.05 18.97
CA ARG A 439 -15.34 -1.32 18.58
C ARG A 439 -14.86 -1.74 17.20
N HIS A 440 -14.16 -2.87 17.11
CA HIS A 440 -13.38 -3.22 15.92
C HIS A 440 -14.17 -4.07 14.92
N ALA A 441 -14.95 -5.04 15.39
CA ALA A 441 -15.73 -5.95 14.53
C ALA A 441 -16.79 -6.73 15.32
N GLU A 442 -17.71 -7.41 14.63
CA GLU A 442 -18.60 -8.38 15.26
C GLU A 442 -17.80 -9.49 15.95
N PRO A 443 -18.21 -9.95 17.15
CA PRO A 443 -19.55 -9.83 17.75
C PRO A 443 -19.80 -8.55 18.57
N GLU A 444 -18.87 -7.59 18.58
CA GLU A 444 -19.08 -6.32 19.28
C GLU A 444 -20.21 -5.50 18.64
N GLN A 445 -21.06 -4.89 19.46
CA GLN A 445 -22.08 -3.94 19.00
C GLN A 445 -21.56 -2.51 19.20
N ASN A 446 -22.01 -1.60 18.33
CA ASN A 446 -21.76 -0.17 18.50
C ASN A 446 -22.25 0.33 19.86
N TRP A 447 -21.67 1.43 20.33
CA TRP A 447 -22.25 2.15 21.45
C TRP A 447 -23.57 2.78 21.02
N GLU A 448 -24.62 2.59 21.82
CA GLU A 448 -25.91 3.24 21.60
C GLU A 448 -26.07 4.38 22.60
N ALA A 449 -26.11 5.61 22.10
CA ALA A 449 -26.35 6.78 22.94
C ALA A 449 -27.83 6.85 23.33
N VAL A 450 -28.06 7.05 24.62
CA VAL A 450 -29.41 7.20 25.18
C VAL A 450 -29.87 8.63 24.96
N ASP A 451 -31.04 8.80 24.34
CA ASP A 451 -31.68 10.11 24.19
C ASP A 451 -32.21 10.60 25.55
N GLY A 452 -31.66 11.72 26.04
CA GLY A 452 -32.09 12.36 27.27
C GLY A 452 -33.29 13.30 27.11
N SER A 453 -33.77 13.54 25.89
CA SER A 453 -34.90 14.42 25.61
C SER A 453 -36.23 13.69 25.85
N GLN A 454 -37.02 14.15 26.82
CA GLN A 454 -38.33 13.56 27.14
C GLN A 454 -39.45 13.92 26.14
N THR A 455 -39.11 14.58 25.03
CA THR A 455 -40.07 15.35 24.21
C THR A 455 -40.26 14.84 22.79
N GLU A 456 -39.50 13.86 22.31
CA GLU A 456 -39.70 13.31 20.96
C GLU A 456 -40.57 12.03 20.97
N THR A 457 -41.65 12.06 20.19
CA THR A 457 -42.57 10.93 19.97
C THR A 457 -41.98 9.84 19.07
N GLU A 458 -40.83 10.07 18.46
CA GLU A 458 -40.15 9.14 17.56
C GLU A 458 -38.86 8.62 18.19
N LYS A 459 -38.78 7.31 18.43
CA LYS A 459 -37.56 6.66 18.92
C LYS A 459 -36.48 6.72 17.84
N LYS A 460 -35.53 7.64 18.00
CA LYS A 460 -34.30 7.69 17.22
C LYS A 460 -33.21 6.91 17.96
N HIS A 461 -32.50 6.06 17.23
CA HIS A 461 -31.34 5.33 17.74
C HIS A 461 -30.08 6.04 17.27
N PHE A 462 -29.18 6.38 18.20
CA PHE A 462 -27.90 7.01 17.86
C PHE A 462 -26.78 6.01 18.13
N PHE A 463 -26.19 5.49 17.06
CA PHE A 463 -25.03 4.60 17.13
C PHE A 463 -23.75 5.41 17.02
N ILE A 464 -22.82 5.16 17.93
CA ILE A 464 -21.51 5.81 18.00
C ILE A 464 -20.46 4.72 18.01
N ASN A 465 -19.37 4.99 17.30
CA ASN A 465 -18.12 4.29 17.52
C ASN A 465 -17.00 5.31 17.73
N ILE A 466 -16.02 4.97 18.57
CA ILE A 466 -14.95 5.88 18.98
C ILE A 466 -13.71 5.53 18.19
N CYS A 467 -13.10 6.52 17.52
CA CYS A 467 -11.93 6.38 16.65
C CYS A 467 -12.05 5.28 15.58
N HIS A 468 -13.28 4.89 15.27
CA HIS A 468 -13.62 3.91 14.27
C HIS A 468 -15.03 4.25 13.76
N ARG A 469 -15.35 3.80 12.57
CA ARG A 469 -16.70 3.96 11.99
C ARG A 469 -17.70 3.04 12.69
N VAL A 470 -18.98 3.37 12.58
CA VAL A 470 -20.09 2.54 13.05
C VAL A 470 -20.07 1.19 12.34
N LEU A 471 -20.05 0.12 13.12
CA LEU A 471 -20.15 -1.26 12.64
C LEU A 471 -21.51 -1.49 12.00
N GLN A 472 -21.55 -2.20 10.86
CA GLN A 472 -22.79 -2.50 10.12
C GLN A 472 -23.59 -3.67 10.74
N ALA A 473 -23.75 -3.62 12.06
CA ALA A 473 -24.33 -4.67 12.89
C ALA A 473 -25.71 -4.27 13.43
N GLY A 474 -26.61 -5.25 13.57
CA GLY A 474 -27.94 -5.06 14.15
C GLY A 474 -28.75 -3.94 13.47
N LYS A 475 -29.26 -3.00 14.26
CA LYS A 475 -30.04 -1.84 13.75
C LYS A 475 -29.20 -0.80 12.99
N ALA A 476 -27.87 -0.89 13.06
CA ALA A 476 -26.96 0.02 12.39
C ALA A 476 -26.58 -0.42 10.96
N ARG A 477 -27.05 -1.58 10.47
CA ARG A 477 -26.72 -2.13 9.14
C ARG A 477 -27.09 -1.22 7.94
N GLY A 478 -27.97 -0.23 8.15
CA GLY A 478 -28.29 0.76 7.12
C GLY A 478 -27.39 1.99 7.15
N CYS A 479 -26.50 2.13 8.13
CA CYS A 479 -25.74 3.35 8.33
C CYS A 479 -24.74 3.58 7.20
N PRO A 480 -24.48 4.84 6.80
CA PRO A 480 -23.42 5.13 5.83
C PRO A 480 -22.07 4.58 6.30
N GLU A 481 -21.32 3.92 5.41
CA GLU A 481 -20.09 3.17 5.75
C GLU A 481 -18.99 4.02 6.39
N ASP A 482 -19.01 5.32 6.12
CA ASP A 482 -18.01 6.29 6.60
C ASP A 482 -18.42 7.00 7.90
N ALA A 483 -19.56 6.66 8.48
CA ALA A 483 -20.10 7.35 9.64
C ALA A 483 -19.39 6.93 10.93
N ALA A 484 -18.86 7.88 11.71
CA ALA A 484 -18.45 7.63 13.10
C ALA A 484 -19.65 7.71 14.07
N VAL A 485 -20.69 8.46 13.67
CA VAL A 485 -21.96 8.58 14.37
C VAL A 485 -23.10 8.44 13.37
N CYS A 486 -24.09 7.60 13.68
CA CYS A 486 -25.23 7.34 12.82
C CYS A 486 -26.54 7.46 13.59
N ALA A 487 -27.47 8.23 13.06
CA ALA A 487 -28.86 8.26 13.51
C ALA A 487 -29.70 7.29 12.68
N VAL A 488 -30.51 6.47 13.34
CA VAL A 488 -31.43 5.53 12.71
C VAL A 488 -32.84 5.76 13.26
N ASP A 489 -33.78 6.02 12.35
CA ASP A 489 -35.19 6.18 12.65
C ASP A 489 -36.07 5.42 11.64
N LYS A 490 -37.39 5.68 11.63
CA LYS A 490 -38.33 5.02 10.70
C LYS A 490 -38.17 5.48 9.24
N ASN A 491 -37.63 6.67 9.03
CA ASN A 491 -37.44 7.26 7.70
C ASN A 491 -36.11 6.83 7.06
N GLY A 492 -35.17 6.34 7.87
CA GLY A 492 -33.95 5.69 7.41
C GLY A 492 -32.78 5.92 8.35
N SER A 493 -31.58 5.76 7.81
CA SER A 493 -30.30 5.98 8.48
C SER A 493 -29.62 7.22 7.92
N LYS A 494 -28.93 7.96 8.79
CA LYS A 494 -28.24 9.20 8.43
C LYS A 494 -26.89 9.31 9.14
N ASN A 495 -25.86 9.69 8.39
CA ASN A 495 -24.57 10.10 8.95
C ASN A 495 -24.73 11.46 9.65
N LEU A 496 -24.14 11.61 10.84
CA LEU A 496 -24.25 12.83 11.66
C LEU A 496 -22.99 13.70 11.60
#